data_AF-A0A6C0Y1C6-F1
#
_entry.id   AF-A0A6C0Y1C6-F1
#
_cell.length_a   1.000
_cell.length_b   1.000
_cell.length_c   1.000
_cell.angle_alpha   90.00
_cell.angle_beta   90.00
_cell.angle_gamma   90.00
#
_symmetry.space_group_name_H-M   'P 1'
#
loop_
_entity.id
_entity.type
_entity.pdbx_description
1 polymer ?
#
loop_
_entity_poly.entity_id
_entity_poly.type
_entity_poly.pdbx_seq_one_letter_code
_entity_poly.pdbx_strand_id
1 'polypeptide(L)'
;MKLVNLGKGSKVHNLKVNRNIIVVEDISQVESLINIEENGEVIHLDAEGNEVHTPDSYAVKINALRREIFDDLEQEISKLRNEITQAKLNNRLNELKSLPATTDGQWNFRRGLEKLKDFASDLGAKVVAEIAMKQLGY
;
A
#
# COMPACT_ATOMS: atom_id res chain seq x y z
N MET A 1 -8.87 21.16 0.80
CA MET A 1 -7.79 20.66 -0.10
C MET A 1 -8.41 20.10 -1.37
N LYS A 2 -7.77 20.32 -2.53
CA LYS A 2 -8.18 19.81 -3.85
C LYS A 2 -7.03 19.00 -4.45
N LEU A 3 -7.29 17.81 -5.00
CA LEU A 3 -6.25 16.97 -5.60
C LEU A 3 -5.91 17.45 -7.02
N VAL A 4 -6.94 17.84 -7.77
CA VAL A 4 -6.85 18.39 -9.12
C VAL A 4 -7.70 19.65 -9.19
N ASN A 5 -7.11 20.76 -9.66
CA ASN A 5 -7.83 21.99 -9.97
C ASN A 5 -7.72 22.28 -11.47
N LEU A 6 -8.85 22.28 -12.17
CA LEU A 6 -8.94 22.69 -13.58
C LEU A 6 -9.42 24.14 -13.64
N GLY A 7 -8.54 25.04 -14.08
CA GLY A 7 -8.81 26.47 -14.16
C GLY A 7 -9.87 26.82 -15.20
N LYS A 8 -10.33 28.09 -15.20
CA LYS A 8 -11.38 28.57 -16.12
C LYS A 8 -11.06 28.27 -17.59
N GLY A 9 -12.06 27.75 -18.31
CA GLY A 9 -11.95 27.44 -19.75
C GLY A 9 -11.14 26.19 -20.10
N SER A 10 -10.75 25.37 -19.11
CA SER A 10 -10.03 24.12 -19.34
C SER A 10 -10.90 23.10 -20.08
N LYS A 11 -10.34 22.47 -21.11
CA LYS A 11 -10.99 21.37 -21.84
C LYS A 11 -10.19 20.08 -21.66
N VAL A 12 -10.79 19.08 -21.04
CA VAL A 12 -10.17 17.78 -20.79
C VAL A 12 -11.03 16.70 -21.41
N HIS A 13 -10.44 15.91 -22.31
CA HIS A 13 -11.16 14.82 -22.98
C HIS A 13 -11.44 13.67 -22.01
N ASN A 14 -10.40 13.16 -21.33
CA ASN A 14 -10.53 12.08 -20.34
C ASN A 14 -9.74 12.44 -19.07
N LEU A 15 -10.38 12.38 -17.91
CA LEU A 15 -9.75 12.52 -16.59
C LEU A 15 -9.98 11.24 -15.78
N LYS A 16 -8.90 10.63 -15.31
CA LYS A 16 -8.93 9.40 -14.51
C LYS A 16 -8.15 9.60 -13.21
N VAL A 17 -8.81 9.39 -12.08
CA VAL A 17 -8.26 9.50 -10.72
C VAL A 17 -8.65 8.27 -9.94
N ASN A 18 -7.81 7.22 -9.99
CA ASN A 18 -8.19 5.92 -9.45
C ASN A 18 -7.27 5.49 -8.31
N ARG A 19 -7.87 4.90 -7.27
CA ARG A 19 -7.20 4.16 -6.18
C ARG A 19 -6.14 4.96 -5.41
N ASN A 20 -6.38 6.24 -5.17
CA ASN A 20 -5.50 7.07 -4.35
C ASN A 20 -5.83 6.88 -2.86
N ILE A 21 -4.81 6.76 -2.02
CA ILE A 21 -4.95 6.87 -0.57
C ILE A 21 -4.41 8.24 -0.16
N ILE A 22 -5.28 9.06 0.44
CA ILE A 22 -4.98 10.42 0.85
C ILE A 22 -5.00 10.44 2.38
N VAL A 23 -3.90 10.88 2.99
CA VAL A 23 -3.78 11.00 4.45
C VAL A 23 -3.76 12.48 4.82
N VAL A 24 -4.71 12.93 5.64
CA VAL A 24 -4.88 14.33 6.05
C VAL A 24 -5.16 14.42 7.55
N GLU A 25 -4.66 15.47 8.22
CA GLU A 25 -4.90 15.68 9.66
C GLU A 25 -6.38 15.81 10.00
N ASP A 26 -7.16 16.43 9.10
CA ASP A 26 -8.60 16.65 9.27
C ASP A 26 -9.33 16.35 7.96
N ILE A 27 -10.14 15.29 7.99
CA ILE A 27 -10.93 14.82 6.84
C ILE A 27 -11.96 15.89 6.42
N SER A 28 -12.45 16.69 7.37
CA SER A 28 -13.47 17.72 7.08
C SER A 28 -12.97 18.83 6.16
N GLN A 29 -11.65 19.01 6.04
CA GLN A 29 -11.03 20.00 5.14
C GLN A 29 -10.89 19.51 3.70
N VAL A 30 -11.30 18.27 3.41
CA VAL A 30 -11.33 17.73 2.04
C VAL A 30 -12.65 18.11 1.37
N GLU A 31 -12.68 19.31 0.77
CA GLU A 31 -13.87 19.86 0.10
C GLU A 31 -14.23 19.13 -1.20
N SER A 32 -13.24 18.78 -2.01
CA SER A 32 -13.43 18.08 -3.30
C SER A 32 -12.12 17.44 -3.76
N LEU A 33 -12.19 16.22 -4.27
CA LEU A 33 -11.01 15.57 -4.88
C LEU A 33 -10.67 16.21 -6.23
N ILE A 34 -11.68 16.61 -6.99
CA ILE A 34 -11.55 17.25 -8.31
C ILE A 34 -12.43 18.50 -8.32
N ASN A 35 -11.85 19.64 -8.69
CA ASN A 35 -12.57 20.89 -8.86
C ASN A 35 -12.43 21.38 -10.31
N ILE A 36 -13.57 21.78 -10.90
CA ILE A 36 -13.65 22.35 -12.25
C ILE A 36 -14.19 23.77 -12.10
N GLU A 37 -13.39 24.76 -12.48
CA GLU A 37 -13.81 26.17 -12.44
C GLU A 37 -14.72 26.54 -13.62
N GLU A 38 -15.30 27.74 -13.59
CA GLU A 38 -16.27 28.23 -14.60
C GLU A 38 -15.81 27.98 -16.04
N ASN A 39 -16.75 27.53 -16.88
CA ASN A 39 -16.54 27.21 -18.29
C ASN A 39 -15.54 26.07 -18.56
N GLY A 40 -15.22 25.25 -17.55
CA GLY A 40 -14.47 24.01 -17.75
C GLY A 40 -15.34 22.87 -18.28
N GLU A 41 -14.78 22.04 -19.16
CA GLU A 41 -15.46 20.92 -19.80
C GLU A 41 -14.64 19.63 -19.62
N VAL A 42 -15.26 18.60 -19.05
CA VAL A 42 -14.70 17.24 -18.94
C VAL A 42 -15.66 16.28 -19.61
N ILE A 43 -15.20 15.56 -20.64
CA ILE A 43 -16.06 14.68 -21.44
C ILE A 43 -16.21 13.32 -20.76
N HIS A 44 -15.14 12.76 -20.17
CA HIS A 44 -15.21 11.55 -19.34
C HIS A 44 -14.43 11.73 -18.03
N LEU A 45 -15.09 11.42 -16.91
CA LEU A 45 -14.51 11.42 -15.57
C LEU A 45 -14.67 10.04 -14.93
N ASP A 46 -13.55 9.43 -14.54
CA ASP A 46 -13.49 8.22 -13.73
C ASP A 46 -12.72 8.52 -12.43
N ALA A 47 -13.40 8.39 -11.28
CA ALA A 47 -12.86 8.74 -9.96
C ALA A 47 -13.06 7.61 -8.93
N GLU A 48 -12.82 6.37 -9.34
CA GLU A 48 -13.13 5.17 -8.54
C GLU A 48 -12.04 4.81 -7.50
N GLY A 49 -12.49 4.40 -6.31
CA GLY A 49 -11.64 3.72 -5.32
C GLY A 49 -10.68 4.61 -4.53
N ASN A 50 -10.92 5.92 -4.50
CA ASN A 50 -10.12 6.84 -3.69
C ASN A 50 -10.54 6.79 -2.21
N GLU A 51 -9.57 6.76 -1.29
CA GLU A 51 -9.78 6.68 0.15
C GLU A 51 -9.12 7.87 0.86
N VAL A 52 -9.81 8.41 1.87
CA VAL A 52 -9.32 9.52 2.69
C VAL A 52 -9.25 9.06 4.14
N HIS A 53 -8.09 9.23 4.77
CA HIS A 53 -7.84 8.80 6.15
C HIS A 53 -7.18 9.92 6.96
N THR A 54 -7.40 9.92 8.27
CA THR A 54 -6.46 10.55 9.21
C THR A 54 -5.20 9.69 9.35
N PRO A 55 -4.07 10.24 9.83
CA PRO A 55 -2.87 9.45 10.13
C PRO A 55 -3.17 8.23 11.01
N ASP A 56 -3.98 8.42 12.06
CA ASP A 56 -4.39 7.33 12.96
C ASP A 56 -5.26 6.28 12.28
N SER A 57 -6.27 6.72 11.51
CA SER A 57 -7.14 5.80 10.76
C SER A 57 -6.34 4.98 9.74
N TYR A 58 -5.41 5.63 9.05
CA TYR A 58 -4.52 4.96 8.10
C TYR A 58 -3.61 3.96 8.80
N ALA A 59 -3.01 4.33 9.94
CA ALA A 59 -2.15 3.45 10.71
C ALA A 59 -2.92 2.20 11.20
N VAL A 60 -4.16 2.35 11.67
CA VAL A 60 -5.01 1.21 12.07
C VAL A 60 -5.25 0.26 10.90
N LYS A 61 -5.64 0.79 9.73
CA LYS A 61 -5.88 -0.01 8.52
C LYS A 61 -4.63 -0.77 8.10
N ILE A 62 -3.49 -0.09 8.00
CA ILE A 62 -2.24 -0.69 7.57
C ILE A 62 -1.74 -1.73 8.56
N ASN A 63 -1.86 -1.49 9.87
CA ASN A 63 -1.48 -2.46 10.88
C ASN A 63 -2.35 -3.72 10.82
N ALA A 64 -3.66 -3.58 10.57
CA ALA A 64 -4.55 -4.74 10.38
C ALA A 64 -4.13 -5.56 9.15
N LEU A 65 -3.92 -4.90 8.00
CA LEU A 65 -3.48 -5.57 6.76
C LEU A 65 -2.13 -6.26 6.93
N ARG A 66 -1.15 -5.59 7.55
CA ARG A 66 0.18 -6.18 7.77
C ARG A 66 0.14 -7.36 8.73
N ARG A 67 -0.74 -7.33 9.74
CA ARG A 67 -0.87 -8.42 10.71
C ARG A 67 -1.24 -9.73 10.02
N GLU A 68 -2.25 -9.73 9.16
CA GLU A 68 -2.64 -10.94 8.39
C GLU A 68 -1.46 -11.47 7.57
N ILE A 69 -0.72 -10.59 6.90
CA ILE A 69 0.46 -10.97 6.11
C ILE A 69 1.54 -11.60 7.00
N PHE A 70 1.78 -11.02 8.18
CA PHE A 70 2.77 -11.54 9.11
C PHE A 70 2.36 -12.89 9.68
N ASP A 71 1.09 -13.06 10.05
CA ASP A 71 0.59 -14.33 10.58
C ASP A 71 0.77 -15.46 9.55
N ASP A 72 0.42 -15.21 8.29
CA ASP A 72 0.64 -16.16 7.18
C ASP A 72 2.13 -16.51 7.00
N LEU A 73 3.00 -15.49 6.96
CA LEU A 73 4.44 -15.68 6.77
C LEU A 73 5.09 -16.41 7.95
N GLU A 74 4.74 -16.06 9.19
CA GLU A 74 5.27 -16.72 10.40
C GLU A 74 4.86 -18.18 10.45
N GLN A 75 3.60 -18.46 10.13
CA GLN A 75 3.11 -19.82 10.08
C GLN A 75 3.91 -20.67 9.07
N GLU A 76 4.16 -20.18 7.87
CA GLU A 76 4.91 -20.94 6.86
C GLU A 76 6.41 -21.02 7.17
N ILE A 77 7.02 -19.97 7.72
CA ILE A 77 8.42 -20.03 8.14
C ILE A 77 8.59 -21.08 9.25
N SER A 78 7.68 -21.17 10.21
CA SER A 78 7.75 -22.15 11.31
C SER A 78 7.70 -23.61 10.85
N LYS A 79 7.14 -23.88 9.66
CA LYS A 79 7.02 -25.23 9.07
C LYS A 79 8.30 -25.67 8.33
N LEU A 80 9.23 -24.76 8.06
CA LEU A 80 10.45 -25.10 7.32
C LEU A 80 11.34 -26.05 8.14
N ARG A 81 11.88 -27.10 7.53
CA ARG A 81 12.75 -28.05 8.25
C ARG A 81 14.14 -27.49 8.60
N ASN A 82 14.59 -26.48 7.87
CA ASN A 82 15.94 -25.92 8.02
C ASN A 82 15.93 -24.74 9.00
N GLU A 83 16.41 -24.97 10.21
CA GLU A 83 16.50 -23.99 11.30
C GLU A 83 17.31 -22.73 10.91
N ILE A 84 18.36 -22.88 10.10
CA ILE A 84 19.17 -21.74 9.64
C ILE A 84 18.35 -20.86 8.69
N THR A 85 17.61 -21.47 7.77
CA THR A 85 16.71 -20.77 6.86
C THR A 85 15.59 -20.07 7.63
N GLN A 86 14.99 -20.76 8.62
CA GLN A 86 13.99 -20.17 9.51
C GLN A 86 14.52 -18.90 10.20
N ALA A 87 15.68 -19.00 10.86
CA ALA A 87 16.27 -17.89 11.58
C ALA A 87 16.54 -16.69 10.65
N LYS A 88 17.07 -16.93 9.45
CA LYS A 88 17.33 -15.87 8.46
C LYS A 88 16.04 -15.20 7.98
N LEU A 89 14.99 -15.96 7.71
CA LEU A 89 13.70 -15.42 7.27
C LEU A 89 13.00 -14.66 8.40
N ASN A 90 13.02 -15.18 9.63
CA ASN A 90 12.49 -14.49 10.80
C ASN A 90 13.19 -13.15 11.06
N ASN A 91 14.51 -13.09 10.88
CA ASN A 91 15.25 -11.82 11.01
C ASN A 91 14.74 -10.79 10.00
N ARG A 92 14.55 -11.17 8.73
CA ARG A 92 13.97 -10.29 7.71
C ARG A 92 12.53 -9.91 8.04
N LEU A 93 11.74 -10.84 8.55
CA LEU A 93 10.36 -10.56 8.94
C LEU A 93 10.28 -9.55 10.09
N ASN A 94 11.17 -9.66 11.07
CA ASN A 94 11.29 -8.72 12.18
C ASN A 94 11.72 -7.32 11.71
N GLU A 95 12.63 -7.24 10.72
CA GLU A 95 12.96 -5.96 10.08
C GLU A 95 11.70 -5.31 9.48
N LEU A 96 10.85 -6.09 8.79
CA LEU A 96 9.59 -5.58 8.23
C LEU A 96 8.58 -5.14 9.30
N LYS A 97 8.48 -5.88 10.41
CA LYS A 97 7.60 -5.56 11.54
C LYS A 97 7.97 -4.26 12.22
N SER A 98 9.25 -3.87 12.20
CA SER A 98 9.71 -2.61 12.79
C SER A 98 9.41 -1.37 11.94
N LEU A 99 8.93 -1.54 10.70
CA LEU A 99 8.60 -0.42 9.83
C LEU A 99 7.34 0.32 10.30
N PRO A 100 7.35 1.67 10.30
CA PRO A 100 6.22 2.45 10.77
C PRO A 100 4.96 2.25 9.90
N ALA A 101 3.79 2.48 10.49
CA ALA A 101 2.49 2.42 9.83
C ALA A 101 2.10 3.76 9.18
N THR A 102 3.06 4.38 8.48
CA THR A 102 2.89 5.63 7.72
C THR A 102 2.91 5.35 6.21
N THR A 103 2.60 6.36 5.39
CA THR A 103 2.64 6.21 3.91
C THR A 103 4.03 5.78 3.43
N ASP A 104 5.08 6.43 3.92
CA ASP A 104 6.47 6.07 3.62
C ASP A 104 6.85 4.71 4.19
N GLY A 105 6.37 4.42 5.41
CA GLY A 105 6.53 3.10 6.02
C GLY A 105 5.90 2.00 5.19
N GLN A 106 4.73 2.25 4.58
CA GLN A 106 4.05 1.31 3.70
C GLN A 106 4.77 1.11 2.36
N TRP A 107 5.34 2.17 1.81
CA TRP A 107 6.19 2.05 0.63
C TRP A 107 7.44 1.20 0.91
N ASN A 108 8.11 1.46 2.03
CA ASN A 108 9.27 0.68 2.47
C ASN A 108 8.89 -0.77 2.78
N PHE A 109 7.72 -1.00 3.36
CA PHE A 109 7.19 -2.34 3.62
C PHE A 109 7.02 -3.14 2.33
N ARG A 110 6.43 -2.55 1.28
CA ARG A 110 6.30 -3.22 -0.03
C ARG A 110 7.65 -3.59 -0.63
N ARG A 111 8.63 -2.67 -0.60
CA ARG A 111 10.00 -2.98 -1.06
C ARG A 111 10.67 -4.04 -0.21
N GLY A 112 10.39 -4.04 1.08
CA GLY A 112 10.86 -5.06 2.01
C GLY A 112 10.29 -6.44 1.71
N LEU A 113 8.99 -6.53 1.39
CA LEU A 113 8.35 -7.77 0.93
C LEU A 113 8.95 -8.30 -0.37
N GLU A 114 9.28 -7.41 -1.32
CA GLU A 114 9.96 -7.81 -2.56
C GLU A 114 11.33 -8.44 -2.29
N LYS A 115 12.12 -7.84 -1.39
CA LYS A 115 13.39 -8.42 -0.94
C LYS A 115 13.20 -9.73 -0.20
N LEU A 116 12.17 -9.84 0.65
CA LEU A 116 11.84 -11.08 1.35
C LEU A 116 11.49 -12.19 0.36
N LYS A 117 10.72 -11.87 -0.68
CA LYS A 117 10.35 -12.79 -1.76
C LYS A 117 11.57 -13.34 -2.50
N ASP A 118 12.47 -12.46 -2.94
CA ASP A 118 13.70 -12.87 -3.63
C ASP A 118 14.57 -13.73 -2.72
N PHE A 119 14.76 -13.29 -1.47
CA PHE A 119 15.55 -14.00 -0.48
C PHE A 119 14.97 -15.37 -0.11
N ALA A 120 13.65 -15.48 0.05
CA ALA A 120 12.97 -16.75 0.29
C ALA A 120 13.11 -17.71 -0.90
N SER A 121 13.06 -17.18 -2.12
CA SER A 121 13.28 -17.95 -3.35
C SER A 121 14.70 -18.54 -3.40
N ASP A 122 15.71 -17.72 -3.09
CA ASP A 122 17.12 -18.14 -3.06
C ASP A 122 17.39 -19.22 -2.01
N LEU A 123 16.70 -19.17 -0.87
CA LEU A 123 16.80 -20.15 0.20
C LEU A 123 15.96 -21.42 -0.04
N GLY A 124 15.22 -21.50 -1.15
CA GLY A 124 14.33 -22.61 -1.47
C GLY A 124 13.01 -22.61 -0.67
N ALA A 125 12.69 -21.54 0.04
CA ALA A 125 11.45 -21.37 0.79
C ALA A 125 10.32 -20.86 -0.12
N LYS A 126 9.94 -21.67 -1.12
CA LYS A 126 9.02 -21.30 -2.21
C LYS A 126 7.65 -20.80 -1.71
N VAL A 127 7.07 -21.47 -0.73
CA VAL A 127 5.75 -21.07 -0.18
C VAL A 127 5.80 -19.68 0.47
N VAL A 128 6.90 -19.36 1.18
CA VAL A 128 7.11 -18.04 1.77
C VAL A 128 7.25 -16.97 0.67
N ALA A 129 7.96 -17.30 -0.41
CA ALA A 129 8.07 -16.42 -1.58
C ALA A 129 6.70 -16.21 -2.27
N GLU A 130 5.90 -17.26 -2.43
CA GLU A 130 4.56 -17.19 -3.02
C GLU A 130 3.60 -16.31 -2.20
N ILE A 131 3.63 -16.40 -0.86
CA ILE A 131 2.85 -15.52 0.01
C ILE A 131 3.26 -14.05 -0.22
N ALA A 132 4.56 -13.77 -0.25
CA ALA A 132 5.05 -12.42 -0.53
C ALA A 132 4.66 -11.94 -1.95
N MET A 133 4.67 -12.81 -2.96
CA MET A 133 4.22 -12.50 -4.32
C MET A 133 2.74 -12.11 -4.37
N LYS A 134 1.88 -12.91 -3.74
CA LYS A 134 0.43 -12.66 -3.70
C LYS A 134 0.11 -11.29 -3.11
N GLN A 135 0.85 -10.88 -2.07
CA GLN A 135 0.67 -9.57 -1.44
C GLN A 135 1.22 -8.40 -2.28
N LEU A 136 2.15 -8.67 -3.19
CA LEU A 136 2.66 -7.68 -4.14
C LEU A 136 1.78 -7.54 -5.39
N GLY A 137 0.83 -8.47 -5.59
CA GLY A 137 -0.11 -8.49 -6.71
C GLY A 137 0.40 -9.22 -7.95
N TYR A 138 1.32 -10.17 -7.79
CA TYR A 138 1.78 -11.08 -8.85
C TYR A 138 0.91 -12.33 -8.97
#